data_AF-A0A354TPW6-F1
#
_entry.id   AF-A0A354TPW6-F1
#
_cell.length_a   1.000
_cell.length_b   1.000
_cell.length_c   1.000
_cell.angle_alpha   90.00
_cell.angle_beta   90.00
_cell.angle_gamma   90.00
#
_symmetry.space_group_name_H-M   'P 1'
#
loop_
_entity.id
_entity.type
_entity.pdbx_description
1 polymer ?
#
loop_
_entity_poly.entity_id
_entity_poly.type
_entity_poly.pdbx_seq_one_letter_code
_entity_poly.pdbx_strand_id
1 'polypeptide(L)'
;MSYKNQALRSYFPSHFSVSLKRILRFYGVLFGLAAACANAQQPIEVTEDMLKAAMREADSFSLKEGNPPVYRGYKGDASSPNAELVGYLFETPDYPPEEVGYSAPIDVLVGIELDGTLTGIEVLHYIESYKSIRGDFINSEYFPQQFSRKNIVEDFRVGRDIDGISRATITSWAVARGVRDSARRVALAYLADSEYVAATSGDAVALKVYEEQSWDDMIDSGLVQEMLVVQPDGTELELSLAFMGHDGLGELLIGEDDYSTADRDASNRSREGRMLLVGIDGNSSQPFRQERLAIKQGEEVFPVERPRFVYAGSADDGKIAGKTRFAGAIVLMPELDLTQPFSVLYSTEGVVGEFGGIHEMAYQVPPLALALSEGGTIPPDLLPEPDEDSPRFQYPDETVWSELLDSAPVSEVIAVILICALVMTAFIRKSAAFRWAALTVTLFYLGWMDGGFVSVSHITNGIKLGPSLFLNDLPLLIIIVFTVVTALLWGRIFCSS
;
A
#
# COMPACT_ATOMS: atom_id res chain seq x y z
N MET A 1 28.05 -8.67 -84.10
CA MET A 1 27.96 -7.20 -83.93
C MET A 1 27.44 -6.97 -82.51
N SER A 2 28.31 -6.72 -81.52
CA SER A 2 28.96 -5.43 -81.22
C SER A 2 27.93 -4.45 -80.64
N TYR A 3 28.04 -3.83 -79.47
CA TYR A 3 29.06 -3.73 -78.42
C TYR A 3 28.38 -2.96 -77.25
N LYS A 4 28.98 -2.99 -76.06
CA LYS A 4 28.69 -2.16 -74.85
C LYS A 4 27.86 -2.81 -73.73
N ASN A 5 28.51 -3.84 -73.18
CA ASN A 5 28.35 -4.32 -71.82
C ASN A 5 29.52 -3.79 -70.95
N GLN A 6 29.78 -2.46 -70.96
CA GLN A 6 31.00 -1.93 -70.33
C GLN A 6 30.87 -0.46 -69.90
N ALA A 7 30.11 -0.21 -68.84
CA ALA A 7 30.30 0.89 -67.87
C ALA A 7 29.20 0.77 -66.80
N LEU A 8 29.49 1.16 -65.56
CA LEU A 8 28.62 1.09 -64.37
C LEU A 8 28.65 -0.24 -63.60
N ARG A 9 29.80 -0.93 -63.61
CA ARG A 9 30.15 -1.98 -62.64
C ARG A 9 31.25 -1.51 -61.68
N SER A 10 31.24 -0.24 -61.30
CA SER A 10 32.22 0.35 -60.37
C SER A 10 31.50 1.32 -59.45
N TYR A 11 31.79 1.22 -58.15
CA TYR A 11 31.18 1.86 -56.98
C TYR A 11 30.04 1.07 -56.33
N PHE A 12 30.37 0.03 -55.58
CA PHE A 12 30.20 -0.05 -54.11
C PHE A 12 30.79 -1.38 -53.59
N PRO A 13 31.59 -1.39 -52.50
CA PRO A 13 32.42 -2.53 -52.11
C PRO A 13 31.65 -3.60 -51.30
N SER A 14 32.10 -4.84 -51.44
CA SER A 14 31.59 -6.09 -50.86
C SER A 14 31.83 -6.27 -49.36
N HIS A 15 31.84 -5.20 -48.55
CA HIS A 15 32.16 -5.27 -47.12
C HIS A 15 30.95 -5.26 -46.16
N PHE A 16 29.72 -5.11 -46.67
CA PHE A 16 28.54 -4.94 -45.81
C PHE A 16 27.85 -6.26 -45.38
N SER A 17 28.09 -7.37 -46.09
CA SER A 17 27.33 -8.62 -45.87
C SER A 17 27.87 -9.52 -44.75
N VAL A 18 29.12 -9.31 -44.33
CA VAL A 18 29.77 -10.13 -43.28
C VAL A 18 29.51 -9.57 -41.87
N SER A 19 29.35 -8.24 -41.74
CA SER A 19 29.10 -7.58 -40.46
C SER A 19 27.67 -7.83 -39.95
N LEU A 20 26.67 -7.81 -40.84
CA LEU A 20 25.26 -7.99 -40.47
C LEU A 20 24.97 -9.41 -39.95
N LYS A 21 25.61 -10.45 -40.52
CA LYS A 21 25.47 -11.84 -40.05
C LYS A 21 26.17 -12.11 -38.71
N ARG A 22 27.21 -11.34 -38.39
CA ARG A 22 27.88 -11.40 -37.06
C ARG A 22 27.06 -10.68 -35.99
N ILE A 23 26.49 -9.53 -36.34
CA ILE A 23 25.60 -8.76 -35.45
C ILE A 23 24.31 -9.54 -35.15
N LEU A 24 23.66 -10.13 -36.16
CA LEU A 24 22.48 -10.98 -35.96
C LEU A 24 22.74 -12.24 -35.12
N ARG A 25 23.94 -12.82 -35.19
CA ARG A 25 24.34 -13.94 -34.32
C ARG A 25 24.64 -13.49 -32.89
N PHE A 26 25.20 -12.30 -32.69
CA PHE A 26 25.47 -11.76 -31.36
C PHE A 26 24.18 -11.38 -30.61
N TYR A 27 23.24 -10.72 -31.30
CA TYR A 27 21.92 -10.39 -30.74
C TYR A 27 21.04 -11.63 -30.54
N GLY A 28 21.10 -12.63 -31.44
CA GLY A 28 20.37 -13.90 -31.26
C GLY A 28 20.84 -14.71 -30.06
N VAL A 29 22.13 -14.65 -29.72
CA VAL A 29 22.68 -15.29 -28.51
C VAL A 29 22.36 -14.48 -27.25
N LEU A 30 22.35 -13.14 -27.32
CA LEU A 30 21.92 -12.28 -26.21
C LEU A 30 20.41 -12.43 -25.89
N PHE A 31 19.57 -12.60 -26.91
CA PHE A 31 18.12 -12.82 -26.74
C PHE A 31 17.80 -14.22 -26.21
N GLY A 32 18.59 -15.23 -26.59
CA GLY A 32 18.51 -16.57 -26.01
C GLY A 32 18.99 -16.66 -24.56
N LEU A 33 19.93 -15.80 -24.15
CA LEU A 33 20.40 -15.69 -22.76
C LEU A 33 19.47 -14.83 -21.88
N ALA A 34 18.84 -13.79 -22.43
CA ALA A 34 17.84 -12.99 -21.70
C ALA A 34 16.54 -13.78 -21.43
N ALA A 35 16.14 -14.67 -22.33
CA ALA A 35 14.99 -15.56 -22.13
C ALA A 35 15.23 -16.64 -21.05
N ALA A 36 16.48 -16.87 -20.63
CA ALA A 36 16.81 -17.81 -19.55
C ALA A 36 16.81 -17.17 -18.15
N CYS A 37 16.69 -15.84 -18.04
CA CYS A 37 16.62 -15.13 -16.75
C CYS A 37 15.22 -14.62 -16.40
N ALA A 38 14.21 -14.84 -17.24
CA ALA A 38 12.82 -14.57 -16.93
C ALA A 38 12.09 -15.87 -16.53
N ASN A 39 12.57 -16.53 -15.46
CA ASN A 39 11.66 -17.39 -14.70
C ASN A 39 10.80 -16.43 -13.85
N ALA A 40 9.71 -15.94 -14.44
CA ALA A 40 8.55 -15.59 -13.62
C ALA A 40 8.07 -16.91 -13.01
N GLN A 41 8.54 -17.18 -11.79
CA GLN A 41 8.33 -18.42 -11.08
C GLN A 41 6.83 -18.60 -10.81
N GLN A 42 6.28 -19.80 -11.05
CA GLN A 42 4.86 -20.08 -10.84
C GLN A 42 4.53 -20.02 -9.33
N PRO A 43 3.43 -19.37 -8.90
CA PRO A 43 2.94 -19.48 -7.52
C PRO A 43 2.66 -20.95 -7.18
N ILE A 44 2.80 -21.30 -5.89
CA ILE A 44 2.53 -22.67 -5.44
C ILE A 44 1.04 -22.95 -5.61
N GLU A 45 0.70 -24.08 -6.23
CA GLU A 45 -0.69 -24.51 -6.34
C GLU A 45 -1.21 -24.88 -4.95
N VAL A 46 -2.24 -24.17 -4.49
CA VAL A 46 -2.88 -24.44 -3.20
C VAL A 46 -3.54 -25.83 -3.24
N THR A 47 -3.08 -26.72 -2.37
CA THR A 47 -3.60 -28.09 -2.27
C THR A 47 -4.70 -28.19 -1.21
N GLU A 48 -5.52 -29.24 -1.29
CA GLU A 48 -6.60 -29.49 -0.31
C GLU A 48 -6.06 -29.69 1.11
N ASP A 49 -4.87 -30.27 1.27
CA ASP A 49 -4.21 -30.42 2.56
C ASP A 49 -3.89 -29.05 3.21
N MET A 50 -3.52 -28.07 2.39
CA MET A 50 -3.21 -26.70 2.85
C MET A 50 -4.48 -25.96 3.27
N LEU A 51 -5.56 -26.10 2.48
CA LEU A 51 -6.88 -25.59 2.84
C LEU A 51 -7.36 -26.20 4.17
N LYS A 52 -7.18 -27.51 4.35
CA LYS A 52 -7.54 -28.22 5.59
C LYS A 52 -6.66 -27.84 6.78
N ALA A 53 -5.39 -27.50 6.55
CA ALA A 53 -4.48 -27.02 7.59
C ALA A 53 -4.89 -25.64 8.10
N ALA A 54 -5.21 -24.72 7.18
CA ALA A 54 -5.67 -23.37 7.49
C ALA A 54 -7.09 -23.36 8.09
N MET A 55 -7.99 -24.23 7.65
CA MET A 55 -9.38 -24.33 8.14
C MET A 55 -9.75 -25.77 8.51
N ARG A 56 -9.40 -26.17 9.75
CA ARG A 56 -9.57 -27.55 10.22
C ARG A 56 -11.02 -28.00 10.34
N GLU A 57 -11.96 -27.08 10.57
CA GLU A 57 -13.37 -27.39 10.80
C GLU A 57 -14.16 -27.71 9.52
N ALA A 58 -13.65 -27.31 8.35
CA ALA A 58 -14.28 -27.60 7.06
C ALA A 58 -13.97 -29.04 6.61
N ASP A 59 -14.98 -29.82 6.26
CA ASP A 59 -14.84 -31.19 5.73
C ASP A 59 -14.54 -31.20 4.22
N SER A 60 -14.89 -30.13 3.49
CA SER A 60 -14.63 -29.98 2.06
C SER A 60 -14.55 -28.51 1.64
N PHE A 61 -14.02 -28.26 0.44
CA PHE A 61 -13.75 -26.91 -0.06
C PHE A 61 -14.28 -26.71 -1.49
N SER A 62 -14.72 -25.49 -1.82
CA SER A 62 -15.03 -25.12 -3.20
C SER A 62 -13.76 -24.85 -4.02
N LEU A 63 -13.93 -24.72 -5.33
CA LEU A 63 -12.93 -24.03 -6.15
C LEU A 63 -12.86 -22.55 -5.76
N LYS A 64 -11.74 -21.92 -6.11
CA LYS A 64 -11.50 -20.49 -5.90
C LYS A 64 -12.40 -19.68 -6.84
N GLU A 65 -13.36 -18.94 -6.27
CA GLU A 65 -14.39 -18.23 -7.02
C GLU A 65 -14.82 -16.95 -6.28
N GLY A 66 -15.42 -16.00 -7.02
CA GLY A 66 -15.94 -14.74 -6.47
C GLY A 66 -15.05 -13.54 -6.77
N ASN A 67 -15.46 -12.38 -6.29
CA ASN A 67 -14.70 -11.13 -6.39
C ASN A 67 -14.86 -10.33 -5.08
N PRO A 68 -13.83 -10.24 -4.22
CA PRO A 68 -12.48 -10.79 -4.42
C PRO A 68 -12.47 -12.33 -4.33
N PRO A 69 -11.49 -13.04 -4.92
CA PRO A 69 -11.55 -14.49 -5.09
C PRO A 69 -11.32 -15.24 -3.76
N VAL A 70 -12.18 -16.22 -3.45
CA VAL A 70 -12.13 -17.01 -2.21
C VAL A 70 -12.43 -18.49 -2.45
N TYR A 71 -11.88 -19.35 -1.60
CA TYR A 71 -12.35 -20.71 -1.38
C TYR A 71 -13.43 -20.69 -0.28
N ARG A 72 -14.46 -21.52 -0.41
CA ARG A 72 -15.49 -21.70 0.63
C ARG A 72 -15.25 -23.01 1.35
N GLY A 73 -15.17 -22.97 2.67
CA GLY A 73 -15.07 -24.15 3.52
C GLY A 73 -16.45 -24.58 4.01
N TYR A 74 -16.76 -25.87 3.89
CA TYR A 74 -18.05 -26.42 4.29
C TYR A 74 -17.90 -27.54 5.30
N LYS A 75 -18.85 -27.64 6.24
CA LYS A 75 -19.10 -28.83 7.03
C LYS A 75 -20.01 -29.77 6.25
N GLY A 76 -19.58 -31.01 6.06
CA GLY A 76 -20.13 -31.92 5.06
C GLY A 76 -19.55 -31.73 3.65
N ASP A 77 -20.10 -32.46 2.68
CA ASP A 77 -19.67 -32.42 1.27
C ASP A 77 -20.20 -31.17 0.57
N ALA A 78 -19.32 -30.34 0.00
CA ALA A 78 -19.61 -29.11 -0.73
C ALA A 78 -20.56 -29.32 -1.92
N SER A 79 -20.66 -30.55 -2.44
CA SER A 79 -21.60 -30.92 -3.50
C SER A 79 -23.03 -31.14 -2.99
N SER A 80 -23.22 -31.20 -1.67
CA SER A 80 -24.50 -31.42 -1.02
C SER A 80 -25.24 -30.09 -0.80
N PRO A 81 -26.56 -30.02 -1.07
CA PRO A 81 -27.36 -28.83 -0.79
C PRO A 81 -27.51 -28.52 0.71
N ASN A 82 -27.13 -29.46 1.59
CA ASN A 82 -27.19 -29.30 3.05
C ASN A 82 -25.81 -28.97 3.65
N ALA A 83 -24.79 -28.70 2.82
CA ALA A 83 -23.47 -28.31 3.29
C ALA A 83 -23.56 -26.97 4.04
N GLU A 84 -23.06 -26.95 5.27
CA GLU A 84 -23.06 -25.74 6.10
C GLU A 84 -21.76 -24.99 5.83
N LEU A 85 -21.86 -23.72 5.38
CA LEU A 85 -20.70 -22.87 5.20
C LEU A 85 -20.12 -22.52 6.58
N VAL A 86 -18.83 -22.81 6.78
CA VAL A 86 -18.13 -22.50 8.05
C VAL A 86 -17.19 -21.31 7.94
N GLY A 87 -16.80 -20.94 6.71
CA GLY A 87 -15.91 -19.80 6.49
C GLY A 87 -15.35 -19.73 5.08
N TYR A 88 -14.40 -18.82 4.91
CA TYR A 88 -13.71 -18.55 3.65
C TYR A 88 -12.20 -18.75 3.80
N LEU A 89 -11.52 -19.08 2.71
CA LEU A 89 -10.07 -19.03 2.61
C LEU A 89 -9.64 -18.22 1.40
N PHE A 90 -8.50 -17.57 1.47
CA PHE A 90 -8.01 -16.69 0.40
C PHE A 90 -6.49 -16.57 0.46
N GLU A 91 -5.89 -16.15 -0.67
CA GLU A 91 -4.46 -15.96 -0.78
C GLU A 91 -4.16 -14.45 -0.79
N THR A 92 -3.21 -13.99 0.04
CA THR A 92 -2.83 -12.57 0.11
C THR A 92 -2.49 -11.91 -1.24
N PRO A 93 -1.88 -12.60 -2.22
CA PRO A 93 -1.56 -11.98 -3.52
C PRO A 93 -2.76 -11.57 -4.36
N ASP A 94 -3.97 -12.08 -4.09
CA ASP A 94 -5.17 -11.63 -4.81
C ASP A 94 -5.71 -10.27 -4.29
N TYR A 95 -5.08 -9.69 -3.26
CA TYR A 95 -5.58 -8.52 -2.53
C TYR A 95 -4.52 -7.40 -2.51
N PRO A 96 -4.20 -6.76 -3.65
CA PRO A 96 -3.14 -5.76 -3.76
C PRO A 96 -3.45 -4.44 -3.00
N PRO A 97 -2.48 -3.74 -2.41
CA PRO A 97 -1.04 -3.95 -2.57
C PRO A 97 -0.52 -5.15 -1.78
N GLU A 98 0.46 -5.84 -2.35
CA GLU A 98 1.13 -6.94 -1.65
C GLU A 98 2.17 -6.41 -0.67
N GLU A 99 2.20 -6.98 0.53
CA GLU A 99 3.19 -6.61 1.53
C GLU A 99 4.56 -7.21 1.21
N VAL A 100 5.56 -6.33 1.10
CA VAL A 100 6.91 -6.70 0.72
C VAL A 100 7.72 -7.05 1.96
N GLY A 101 8.20 -8.30 2.03
CA GLY A 101 9.19 -8.74 3.01
C GLY A 101 10.55 -8.07 2.81
N TYR A 102 11.61 -8.61 3.40
CA TYR A 102 12.93 -8.01 3.23
C TYR A 102 13.46 -8.14 1.79
N SER A 103 13.01 -9.12 1.01
CA SER A 103 13.48 -9.33 -0.37
C SER A 103 12.39 -9.33 -1.45
N ALA A 104 11.17 -9.77 -1.13
CA ALA A 104 10.05 -9.88 -2.07
C ALA A 104 8.72 -9.97 -1.30
N PRO A 105 7.57 -9.84 -1.98
CA PRO A 105 6.26 -10.20 -1.42
C PRO A 105 6.22 -11.60 -0.82
N ILE A 106 5.31 -11.78 0.14
CA ILE A 106 5.09 -13.04 0.85
C ILE A 106 3.66 -13.51 0.62
N ASP A 107 3.53 -14.68 0.01
CA ASP A 107 2.24 -15.27 -0.33
C ASP A 107 1.76 -16.11 0.85
N VAL A 108 0.57 -15.81 1.35
CA VAL A 108 -0.01 -16.47 2.52
C VAL A 108 -1.44 -16.90 2.20
N LEU A 109 -1.76 -18.15 2.51
CA LEU A 109 -3.13 -18.65 2.56
C LEU A 109 -3.69 -18.39 3.96
N VAL A 110 -4.88 -17.79 4.03
CA VAL A 110 -5.53 -17.40 5.28
C VAL A 110 -6.92 -18.02 5.31
N GLY A 111 -7.31 -18.58 6.45
CA GLY A 111 -8.69 -19.01 6.72
C GLY A 111 -9.39 -18.09 7.71
N ILE A 112 -10.65 -17.78 7.44
CA ILE A 112 -11.50 -16.88 8.24
C ILE A 112 -12.90 -17.47 8.43
N GLU A 113 -13.40 -17.42 9.66
CA GLU A 113 -14.76 -17.83 10.04
C GLU A 113 -15.78 -16.73 9.72
N LEU A 114 -17.07 -17.07 9.82
CA LEU A 114 -18.16 -16.14 9.49
C LEU A 114 -18.30 -14.96 10.47
N ASP A 115 -17.69 -15.05 11.65
CA ASP A 115 -17.64 -13.98 12.66
C ASP A 115 -16.39 -13.09 12.54
N GLY A 116 -15.55 -13.31 11.51
CA GLY A 116 -14.30 -12.58 11.31
C GLY A 116 -13.11 -13.12 12.08
N THR A 117 -13.23 -14.27 12.75
CA THR A 117 -12.11 -14.91 13.45
C THR A 117 -11.24 -15.70 12.48
N LEU A 118 -9.92 -15.50 12.52
CA LEU A 118 -8.98 -16.28 11.72
C LEU A 118 -8.85 -17.71 12.26
N THR A 119 -9.01 -18.69 11.39
CA THR A 119 -8.81 -20.11 11.75
C THR A 119 -7.32 -20.48 11.78
N GLY A 120 -6.54 -19.87 10.89
CA GLY A 120 -5.10 -20.08 10.77
C GLY A 120 -4.55 -19.53 9.46
N ILE A 121 -3.22 -19.55 9.33
CA ILE A 121 -2.51 -19.16 8.11
C ILE A 121 -1.49 -20.22 7.70
N GLU A 122 -1.16 -20.25 6.41
CA GLU A 122 -0.07 -21.05 5.85
C GLU A 122 0.74 -20.20 4.85
N VAL A 123 2.05 -20.11 5.04
CA VAL A 123 2.90 -19.34 4.12
C VAL A 123 3.21 -20.21 2.90
N LEU A 124 2.64 -19.81 1.76
CA LEU A 124 2.75 -20.53 0.50
C LEU A 124 4.14 -20.32 -0.09
N HIS A 125 4.52 -19.07 -0.30
CA HIS A 125 5.74 -18.73 -0.99
C HIS A 125 6.36 -17.49 -0.39
N TYR A 126 7.70 -17.51 -0.31
CA TYR A 126 8.46 -16.34 0.07
C TYR A 126 9.92 -16.48 -0.38
N ILE A 127 10.51 -15.33 -0.68
CA ILE A 127 11.94 -15.19 -0.97
C ILE A 127 12.53 -14.36 0.16
N GLU A 128 13.44 -14.97 0.91
CA GLU A 128 14.14 -14.28 1.99
C GLU A 128 15.61 -14.67 2.04
N SER A 129 16.47 -13.69 2.32
CA SER A 129 17.92 -13.87 2.38
C SER A 129 18.33 -14.99 3.36
N TYR A 130 17.61 -15.10 4.48
CA TYR A 130 17.88 -16.11 5.50
C TYR A 130 17.33 -17.51 5.21
N LYS A 131 16.48 -17.70 4.19
CA LYS A 131 15.89 -19.01 3.86
C LYS A 131 16.97 -20.05 3.53
N SER A 132 18.05 -19.62 2.88
CA SER A 132 19.19 -20.50 2.53
C SER A 132 19.96 -21.06 3.74
N ILE A 133 19.91 -20.37 4.89
CA ILE A 133 20.68 -20.73 6.10
C ILE A 133 19.77 -21.29 7.20
N ARG A 134 18.53 -20.80 7.29
CA ARG A 134 17.56 -21.16 8.35
C ARG A 134 16.42 -22.06 7.87
N GLY A 135 16.37 -22.40 6.58
CA GLY A 135 15.28 -23.18 6.01
C GLY A 135 13.96 -22.41 5.99
N ASP A 136 12.85 -23.15 6.10
CA ASP A 136 11.51 -22.57 6.17
C ASP A 136 11.20 -22.02 7.56
N PHE A 137 11.83 -20.90 7.90
CA PHE A 137 11.75 -20.32 9.23
C PHE A 137 10.42 -19.61 9.51
N ILE A 138 9.67 -19.22 8.47
CA ILE A 138 8.38 -18.54 8.63
C ILE A 138 7.26 -19.57 8.89
N ASN A 139 7.26 -20.71 8.19
CA ASN A 139 6.35 -21.83 8.51
C ASN A 139 6.78 -22.65 9.73
N SER A 140 7.64 -22.11 10.59
CA SER A 140 7.89 -22.76 11.88
C SER A 140 6.62 -22.74 12.72
N GLU A 141 6.26 -23.86 13.36
CA GLU A 141 4.97 -24.03 14.07
C GLU A 141 4.59 -22.83 14.95
N TYR A 142 5.55 -22.16 15.57
CA TYR A 142 5.30 -21.01 16.44
C TYR A 142 4.65 -19.82 15.74
N PHE A 143 5.19 -19.36 14.61
CA PHE A 143 4.81 -18.04 14.08
C PHE A 143 3.40 -18.01 13.46
N PRO A 144 3.02 -18.93 12.53
CA PRO A 144 1.67 -18.99 11.96
C PRO A 144 0.58 -19.29 12.98
N GLN A 145 0.88 -20.05 14.05
CA GLN A 145 -0.09 -20.40 15.08
C GLN A 145 -0.61 -19.19 15.86
N GLN A 146 0.16 -18.10 15.93
CA GLN A 146 -0.24 -16.86 16.62
C GLN A 146 -1.45 -16.19 15.97
N PHE A 147 -1.73 -16.47 14.69
CA PHE A 147 -2.87 -15.91 13.96
C PHE A 147 -4.16 -16.70 14.21
N SER A 148 -4.08 -17.92 14.71
CA SER A 148 -5.27 -18.72 15.00
C SER A 148 -6.06 -18.11 16.16
N ARG A 149 -7.38 -17.99 15.97
CA ARG A 149 -8.35 -17.38 16.90
C ARG A 149 -8.22 -15.87 17.09
N LYS A 150 -7.40 -15.19 16.30
CA LYS A 150 -7.38 -13.74 16.28
C LYS A 150 -8.54 -13.21 15.46
N ASN A 151 -9.18 -12.15 15.92
CA ASN A 151 -10.25 -11.52 15.15
C ASN A 151 -9.69 -10.38 14.29
N ILE A 152 -10.27 -10.18 13.11
CA ILE A 152 -9.88 -9.12 12.15
C ILE A 152 -10.03 -7.68 12.68
N VAL A 153 -10.80 -7.47 13.74
CA VAL A 153 -10.87 -6.16 14.44
C VAL A 153 -9.58 -5.83 15.18
N GLU A 154 -8.74 -6.83 15.51
CA GLU A 154 -7.42 -6.59 16.11
C GLU A 154 -6.44 -6.04 15.06
N ASP A 155 -5.39 -5.35 15.53
CA ASP A 155 -4.44 -4.64 14.66
C ASP A 155 -3.26 -5.47 14.14
N PHE A 156 -3.07 -6.69 14.68
CA PHE A 156 -1.98 -7.63 14.33
C PHE A 156 -0.56 -7.02 14.34
N ARG A 157 -0.28 -6.08 15.23
CA ARG A 157 1.03 -5.41 15.26
C ARG A 157 2.14 -6.34 15.76
N VAL A 158 3.24 -6.40 15.01
CA VAL A 158 4.39 -7.22 15.39
C VAL A 158 5.12 -6.60 16.58
N GLY A 159 5.36 -7.40 17.61
CA GLY A 159 5.94 -6.96 18.89
C GLY A 159 4.89 -6.57 19.94
N ARG A 160 3.61 -6.49 19.55
CA ARG A 160 2.47 -6.25 20.45
C ARG A 160 1.46 -7.39 20.42
N ASP A 161 0.86 -7.60 19.25
CA ASP A 161 -0.23 -8.56 19.04
C ASP A 161 0.28 -9.89 18.46
N ILE A 162 1.40 -9.84 17.74
CA ILE A 162 2.11 -10.97 17.12
C ILE A 162 3.59 -10.91 17.49
N ASP A 163 4.17 -11.98 18.03
CA ASP A 163 5.62 -12.06 18.22
C ASP A 163 6.34 -12.15 16.89
N GLY A 164 7.28 -11.23 16.67
CA GLY A 164 8.14 -11.23 15.49
C GLY A 164 9.21 -12.31 15.53
N ILE A 165 9.66 -12.72 14.34
CA ILE A 165 10.76 -13.66 14.19
C ILE A 165 12.09 -12.91 14.39
N SER A 166 12.92 -13.43 15.30
CA SER A 166 14.22 -12.81 15.61
C SER A 166 15.11 -12.65 14.37
N ARG A 167 15.48 -11.38 14.09
CA ARG A 167 16.25 -10.93 12.92
C ARG A 167 15.51 -11.02 11.57
N ALA A 168 14.20 -11.22 11.59
CA ALA A 168 13.33 -11.19 10.41
C ALA A 168 12.11 -10.30 10.67
N THR A 169 12.37 -9.11 11.24
CA THR A 169 11.34 -8.14 11.62
C THR A 169 10.52 -7.68 10.42
N ILE A 170 11.16 -7.27 9.31
CA ILE A 170 10.48 -6.80 8.10
C ILE A 170 9.59 -7.91 7.52
N THR A 171 10.13 -9.13 7.45
CA THR A 171 9.40 -10.33 7.02
C THR A 171 8.18 -10.62 7.90
N SER A 172 8.33 -10.54 9.23
CA SER A 172 7.24 -10.80 10.17
C SER A 172 6.13 -9.77 10.03
N TRP A 173 6.52 -8.51 9.84
CA TRP A 173 5.60 -7.39 9.64
C TRP A 173 4.82 -7.51 8.34
N ALA A 174 5.51 -7.85 7.24
CA ALA A 174 4.86 -8.06 5.93
C ALA A 174 3.81 -9.17 6.00
N VAL A 175 4.09 -10.29 6.68
CA VAL A 175 3.08 -11.34 6.88
C VAL A 175 1.92 -10.84 7.72
N ALA A 176 2.19 -10.20 8.87
CA ALA A 176 1.14 -9.78 9.78
C ALA A 176 0.20 -8.74 9.15
N ARG A 177 0.76 -7.72 8.49
CA ARG A 177 0.02 -6.69 7.76
C ARG A 177 -0.72 -7.29 6.56
N GLY A 178 -0.06 -8.15 5.78
CA GLY A 178 -0.66 -8.76 4.61
C GLY A 178 -1.87 -9.62 4.97
N VAL A 179 -1.76 -10.43 6.03
CA VAL A 179 -2.88 -11.21 6.58
C VAL A 179 -3.99 -10.31 7.10
N ARG A 180 -3.66 -9.25 7.87
CA ARG A 180 -4.63 -8.30 8.41
C ARG A 180 -5.45 -7.64 7.29
N ASP A 181 -4.77 -7.02 6.33
CA ASP A 181 -5.40 -6.14 5.34
C ASP A 181 -6.22 -6.95 4.33
N SER A 182 -5.72 -8.12 3.92
CA SER A 182 -6.47 -9.03 3.04
C SER A 182 -7.68 -9.67 3.76
N ALA A 183 -7.54 -10.10 5.01
CA ALA A 183 -8.67 -10.65 5.79
C ALA A 183 -9.79 -9.63 5.97
N ARG A 184 -9.42 -8.38 6.27
CA ARG A 184 -10.35 -7.24 6.37
C ARG A 184 -11.11 -7.01 5.06
N ARG A 185 -10.44 -7.08 3.91
CA ARG A 185 -11.09 -6.98 2.60
C ARG A 185 -12.04 -8.13 2.29
N VAL A 186 -11.69 -9.35 2.67
CA VAL A 186 -12.59 -10.51 2.55
C VAL A 186 -13.82 -10.34 3.43
N ALA A 187 -13.63 -9.91 4.67
CA ALA A 187 -14.73 -9.68 5.59
C ALA A 187 -15.69 -8.60 5.09
N LEU A 188 -15.19 -7.50 4.53
CA LEU A 188 -16.02 -6.47 3.89
C LEU A 188 -16.87 -7.04 2.74
N ALA A 189 -16.31 -7.92 1.91
CA ALA A 189 -17.01 -8.45 0.75
C ALA A 189 -17.97 -9.60 1.08
N TYR A 190 -17.69 -10.40 2.11
CA TYR A 190 -18.38 -11.68 2.35
C TYR A 190 -19.02 -11.81 3.74
N LEU A 191 -18.70 -10.94 4.70
CA LEU A 191 -19.16 -11.01 6.10
C LEU A 191 -19.99 -9.77 6.50
N ALA A 192 -20.90 -9.34 5.62
CA ALA A 192 -21.68 -8.09 5.76
C ALA A 192 -22.44 -7.93 7.09
N ASP A 193 -22.83 -9.03 7.74
CA ASP A 193 -23.59 -9.03 9.00
C ASP A 193 -22.69 -9.13 10.26
N SER A 194 -21.37 -9.05 10.11
CA SER A 194 -20.41 -9.19 11.22
C SER A 194 -20.23 -7.90 12.03
N GLU A 195 -19.81 -8.05 13.30
CA GLU A 195 -19.40 -6.94 14.17
C GLU A 195 -18.28 -6.10 13.53
N TYR A 196 -17.39 -6.73 12.76
CA TYR A 196 -16.35 -6.05 12.01
C TYR A 196 -16.88 -5.11 10.93
N VAL A 197 -17.89 -5.49 10.15
CA VAL A 197 -18.47 -4.60 9.13
C VAL A 197 -19.18 -3.42 9.80
N ALA A 198 -19.80 -3.63 10.96
CA ALA A 198 -20.35 -2.53 11.77
C ALA A 198 -19.26 -1.59 12.32
N ALA A 199 -18.14 -2.13 12.83
CA ALA A 199 -17.02 -1.33 13.30
C ALA A 199 -16.34 -0.58 12.14
N THR A 200 -16.02 -1.27 11.04
CA THR A 200 -15.36 -0.69 9.86
C THR A 200 -16.22 0.34 9.16
N SER A 201 -17.55 0.14 9.12
CA SER A 201 -18.46 1.17 8.62
C SER A 201 -18.47 2.40 9.53
N GLY A 202 -18.42 2.21 10.85
CA GLY A 202 -18.20 3.29 11.81
C GLY A 202 -16.88 4.02 11.58
N ASP A 203 -15.76 3.28 11.50
CA ASP A 203 -14.42 3.81 11.29
C ASP A 203 -14.32 4.57 9.96
N ALA A 204 -14.87 4.02 8.87
CA ALA A 204 -14.89 4.67 7.57
C ALA A 204 -15.70 5.97 7.60
N VAL A 205 -16.85 6.00 8.27
CA VAL A 205 -17.64 7.24 8.46
C VAL A 205 -16.87 8.25 9.30
N ALA A 206 -16.23 7.80 10.39
CA ALA A 206 -15.44 8.67 11.26
C ALA A 206 -14.18 9.22 10.56
N LEU A 207 -13.49 8.41 9.77
CA LEU A 207 -12.35 8.83 8.97
C LEU A 207 -12.78 9.83 7.90
N LYS A 208 -13.94 9.63 7.27
CA LYS A 208 -14.50 10.59 6.30
C LYS A 208 -14.76 11.97 6.92
N VAL A 209 -15.21 12.02 8.18
CA VAL A 209 -15.36 13.29 8.92
C VAL A 209 -14.03 14.05 9.04
N TYR A 210 -12.91 13.35 9.23
CA TYR A 210 -11.59 13.97 9.25
C TYR A 210 -11.03 14.22 7.85
N GLU A 211 -11.36 13.38 6.87
CA GLU A 211 -10.96 13.56 5.48
C GLU A 211 -11.55 14.84 4.88
N GLU A 212 -12.80 15.18 5.23
CA GLU A 212 -13.47 16.41 4.80
C GLU A 212 -12.93 17.67 5.48
N GLN A 213 -12.22 17.55 6.62
CA GLN A 213 -11.62 18.67 7.33
C GLN A 213 -10.33 19.16 6.65
N SER A 214 -10.16 20.48 6.56
CA SER A 214 -8.86 21.10 6.28
C SER A 214 -7.97 21.06 7.54
N TRP A 215 -6.67 21.35 7.37
CA TRP A 215 -5.76 21.46 8.51
C TRP A 215 -6.24 22.50 9.55
N ASP A 216 -6.79 23.62 9.07
CA ASP A 216 -7.30 24.68 9.94
C ASP A 216 -8.58 24.22 10.68
N ASP A 217 -9.46 23.45 10.02
CA ASP A 217 -10.61 22.83 10.69
C ASP A 217 -10.18 21.80 11.75
N MET A 218 -9.07 21.10 11.51
CA MET A 218 -8.50 20.16 12.49
C MET A 218 -7.91 20.88 13.72
N ILE A 219 -7.40 22.11 13.55
CA ILE A 219 -7.02 22.97 14.67
C ILE A 219 -8.26 23.39 15.46
N ASP A 220 -9.30 23.84 14.76
CA ASP A 220 -10.56 24.27 15.38
C ASP A 220 -11.29 23.13 16.11
N SER A 221 -11.22 21.90 15.58
CA SER A 221 -11.77 20.70 16.22
C SER A 221 -10.92 20.17 17.37
N GLY A 222 -9.70 20.70 17.54
CA GLY A 222 -8.74 20.31 18.57
C GLY A 222 -8.00 19.00 18.30
N LEU A 223 -8.16 18.41 17.10
CA LEU A 223 -7.33 17.28 16.68
C LEU A 223 -5.87 17.71 16.53
N VAL A 224 -5.64 18.88 15.94
CA VAL A 224 -4.33 19.52 15.86
C VAL A 224 -4.24 20.61 16.91
N GLN A 225 -3.12 20.70 17.62
CA GLN A 225 -2.81 21.79 18.54
C GLN A 225 -1.42 22.34 18.24
N GLU A 226 -1.29 23.66 18.17
CA GLU A 226 -0.03 24.32 17.82
C GLU A 226 0.60 24.98 19.02
N MET A 227 1.84 24.61 19.33
CA MET A 227 2.64 25.17 20.40
C MET A 227 3.79 25.99 19.83
N LEU A 228 3.78 27.28 20.13
CA LEU A 228 4.89 28.19 19.82
C LEU A 228 5.91 28.19 20.96
N VAL A 229 7.14 27.76 20.64
CA VAL A 229 8.27 27.78 21.56
C VAL A 229 9.21 28.91 21.14
N VAL A 230 9.16 30.02 21.88
CA VAL A 230 10.02 31.18 21.67
C VAL A 230 11.37 30.95 22.34
N GLN A 231 12.45 31.03 21.57
CA GLN A 231 13.81 30.88 22.06
C GLN A 231 14.30 32.17 22.75
N PRO A 232 15.37 32.09 23.58
CA PRO A 232 15.94 33.27 24.22
C PRO A 232 16.41 34.38 23.26
N ASP A 233 16.76 34.02 22.02
CA ASP A 233 17.16 34.95 20.96
C ASP A 233 15.99 35.50 20.13
N GLY A 234 14.76 35.13 20.47
CA GLY A 234 13.53 35.55 19.79
C GLY A 234 13.20 34.78 18.53
N THR A 235 13.99 33.76 18.16
CA THR A 235 13.58 32.82 17.11
C THR A 235 12.52 31.85 17.62
N GLU A 236 11.74 31.27 16.70
CA GLU A 236 10.54 30.53 17.04
C GLU A 236 10.64 29.09 16.52
N LEU A 237 10.35 28.14 17.40
CA LEU A 237 10.13 26.74 17.08
C LEU A 237 8.62 26.50 17.14
N GLU A 238 8.04 26.10 16.02
CA GLU A 238 6.62 25.82 15.89
C GLU A 238 6.41 24.31 15.94
N LEU A 239 5.58 23.85 16.87
CA LEU A 239 5.27 22.44 17.05
C LEU A 239 3.77 22.22 16.85
N SER A 240 3.40 21.36 15.90
CA SER A 240 2.01 20.93 15.69
C SER A 240 1.83 19.53 16.25
N LEU A 241 0.84 19.34 17.13
CA LEU A 241 0.56 18.09 17.83
C LEU A 241 -0.75 17.51 17.33
N ALA A 242 -0.76 16.25 16.91
CA ALA A 242 -2.00 15.58 16.48
C ALA A 242 -2.04 14.11 16.87
N PHE A 243 -3.16 13.65 17.42
CA PHE A 243 -3.31 12.26 17.80
C PHE A 243 -3.49 11.38 16.55
N MET A 244 -2.69 10.32 16.45
CA MET A 244 -2.72 9.35 15.36
C MET A 244 -2.64 7.93 15.92
N GLY A 245 -3.55 7.63 16.85
CA GLY A 245 -3.64 6.33 17.50
C GLY A 245 -4.26 5.22 16.64
N HIS A 246 -4.83 5.57 15.49
CA HIS A 246 -5.50 4.68 14.54
C HIS A 246 -4.83 4.77 13.17
N ASP A 247 -4.74 3.65 12.45
CA ASP A 247 -3.98 3.54 11.21
C ASP A 247 -4.51 4.50 10.13
N GLY A 248 -5.82 4.46 9.85
CA GLY A 248 -6.41 5.37 8.88
C GLY A 248 -6.29 6.86 9.27
N LEU A 249 -6.21 7.18 10.56
CA LEU A 249 -6.01 8.57 10.99
C LEU A 249 -4.56 9.01 10.78
N GLY A 250 -3.61 8.11 11.03
CA GLY A 250 -2.20 8.34 10.76
C GLY A 250 -1.90 8.47 9.27
N GLU A 251 -2.41 7.55 8.45
CA GLU A 251 -2.29 7.61 6.99
C GLU A 251 -2.91 8.90 6.43
N LEU A 252 -4.08 9.32 6.93
CA LEU A 252 -4.68 10.60 6.56
C LEU A 252 -3.79 11.79 6.93
N LEU A 253 -3.18 11.76 8.12
CA LEU A 253 -2.41 12.90 8.63
C LEU A 253 -1.05 13.05 7.93
N ILE A 254 -0.31 11.96 7.71
CA ILE A 254 1.08 12.01 7.23
C ILE A 254 1.37 11.21 5.95
N GLY A 255 0.37 10.55 5.37
CA GLY A 255 0.52 9.69 4.19
C GLY A 255 0.82 8.23 4.56
N GLU A 256 0.50 7.32 3.64
CA GLU A 256 0.60 5.87 3.83
C GLU A 256 2.04 5.41 4.11
N ASP A 257 2.98 5.85 3.28
CA ASP A 257 4.39 5.45 3.36
C ASP A 257 5.07 5.91 4.66
N ASP A 258 4.86 7.18 5.02
CA ASP A 258 5.45 7.80 6.21
C ASP A 258 4.83 7.23 7.48
N TYR A 259 3.52 7.01 7.51
CA TYR A 259 2.86 6.36 8.65
C TYR A 259 3.29 4.90 8.81
N SER A 260 3.31 4.13 7.72
CA SER A 260 3.78 2.74 7.70
C SER A 260 5.21 2.62 8.26
N THR A 261 6.09 3.55 7.87
CA THR A 261 7.46 3.61 8.37
C THR A 261 7.50 3.96 9.86
N ALA A 262 6.74 4.97 10.29
CA ALA A 262 6.69 5.42 11.67
C ALA A 262 6.14 4.33 12.61
N ASP A 263 5.04 3.67 12.23
CA ASP A 263 4.42 2.59 13.01
C ASP A 263 5.35 1.39 13.14
N ARG A 264 6.03 1.01 12.05
CA ARG A 264 7.05 -0.05 12.08
C ARG A 264 8.20 0.30 13.04
N ASP A 265 8.69 1.53 12.99
CA ASP A 265 9.76 1.99 13.87
C ASP A 265 9.30 2.07 15.34
N ALA A 266 8.05 2.46 15.58
CA ALA A 266 7.44 2.55 16.90
C ALA A 266 7.29 1.16 17.53
N SER A 267 6.72 0.22 16.78
CA SER A 267 6.51 -1.18 17.19
C SER A 267 7.83 -1.90 17.52
N ASN A 268 8.92 -1.52 16.86
CA ASN A 268 10.26 -2.05 17.17
C ASN A 268 10.85 -1.52 18.48
N ARG A 269 10.40 -0.37 18.96
CA ARG A 269 10.97 0.33 20.13
C ARG A 269 10.08 0.22 21.36
N SER A 270 8.76 0.17 21.19
CA SER A 270 7.77 0.02 22.24
C SER A 270 6.75 -1.04 21.85
N ARG A 271 6.44 -1.92 22.81
CA ARG A 271 5.39 -2.94 22.63
C ARG A 271 3.99 -2.35 22.73
N GLU A 272 3.84 -1.22 23.43
CA GLU A 272 2.55 -0.61 23.71
C GLU A 272 2.65 0.91 23.51
N GLY A 273 1.56 1.51 23.03
CA GLY A 273 1.45 2.97 22.88
C GLY A 273 0.79 3.37 21.57
N ARG A 274 -0.10 4.35 21.67
CA ARG A 274 -0.66 5.07 20.52
C ARG A 274 0.28 6.22 20.15
N MET A 275 0.25 6.65 18.89
CA MET A 275 1.16 7.69 18.44
C MET A 275 0.53 9.08 18.52
N LEU A 276 1.33 10.07 18.92
CA LEU A 276 1.03 11.49 18.84
C LEU A 276 2.04 12.13 17.89
N LEU A 277 1.56 12.62 16.76
CA LEU A 277 2.32 13.37 15.77
C LEU A 277 2.90 14.64 16.40
N VAL A 278 4.15 14.94 16.02
CA VAL A 278 4.86 16.18 16.34
C VAL A 278 5.42 16.72 15.03
N GLY A 279 4.66 17.60 14.39
CA GLY A 279 5.12 18.40 13.25
C GLY A 279 6.06 19.50 13.74
N ILE A 280 7.16 19.72 13.04
CA ILE A 280 8.24 20.61 13.48
C ILE A 280 8.57 21.62 12.37
N ASP A 281 8.42 22.91 12.69
CA ASP A 281 8.78 24.02 11.81
C ASP A 281 9.30 25.23 12.60
N GLY A 282 9.34 26.39 11.96
CA GLY A 282 9.81 27.65 12.51
C GLY A 282 11.22 28.03 12.04
N ASN A 283 11.73 29.12 12.59
CA ASN A 283 13.05 29.69 12.27
C ASN A 283 14.03 29.60 13.44
N SER A 284 13.72 28.75 14.43
CA SER A 284 14.50 28.51 15.64
C SER A 284 16.00 28.34 15.36
N SER A 285 16.82 29.13 16.04
CA SER A 285 18.28 29.02 16.00
C SER A 285 18.80 27.74 16.67
N GLN A 286 18.04 27.20 17.61
CA GLN A 286 18.31 25.92 18.23
C GLN A 286 17.48 24.83 17.54
N PRO A 287 18.10 23.73 17.07
CA PRO A 287 17.35 22.63 16.47
C PRO A 287 16.44 21.97 17.50
N PHE A 288 15.30 21.47 17.04
CA PHE A 288 14.43 20.62 17.86
C PHE A 288 15.22 19.44 18.43
N ARG A 289 14.98 19.14 19.71
CA ARG A 289 15.55 17.97 20.39
C ARG A 289 14.46 17.23 21.13
N GLN A 290 14.24 15.98 20.76
CA GLN A 290 13.26 15.11 21.41
C GLN A 290 13.51 14.92 22.91
N GLU A 291 14.76 15.00 23.40
CA GLU A 291 15.06 14.84 24.83
C GLU A 291 14.55 16.00 25.70
N ARG A 292 14.06 17.07 25.06
CA ARG A 292 13.44 18.22 25.73
C ARG A 292 11.92 18.07 25.86
N LEU A 293 11.33 17.01 25.31
CA LEU A 293 9.90 16.71 25.42
C LEU A 293 9.60 15.91 26.69
N ALA A 294 8.46 16.22 27.30
CA ALA A 294 7.83 15.39 28.32
C ALA A 294 6.30 15.45 28.20
N ILE A 295 5.62 14.42 28.66
CA ILE A 295 4.16 14.41 28.83
C ILE A 295 3.87 14.55 30.33
N LYS A 296 2.86 15.33 30.70
CA LYS A 296 2.43 15.48 32.09
C LYS A 296 0.93 15.21 32.22
N GLN A 297 0.54 14.35 33.16
CA GLN A 297 -0.87 14.10 33.48
C GLN A 297 -1.03 14.10 35.00
N GLY A 298 -1.82 15.03 35.52
CA GLY A 298 -1.90 15.30 36.96
C GLY A 298 -0.55 15.75 37.52
N GLU A 299 -0.04 15.02 38.52
CA GLU A 299 1.27 15.25 39.15
C GLU A 299 2.40 14.43 38.50
N GLU A 300 2.07 13.50 37.61
CA GLU A 300 3.05 12.62 36.97
C GLU A 300 3.64 13.30 35.72
N VAL A 301 4.96 13.17 35.55
CA VAL A 301 5.69 13.67 34.39
C VAL A 301 6.48 12.51 33.78
N PHE A 302 6.21 12.26 32.50
CA PHE A 302 6.81 11.21 31.68
C PHE A 302 7.76 11.84 30.66
N PRO A 303 9.08 11.77 30.87
CA PRO A 303 10.04 12.20 29.85
C PRO A 303 9.87 11.39 28.56
N VAL A 304 9.93 12.06 27.41
CA VAL A 304 9.94 11.37 26.11
C VAL A 304 11.35 10.85 25.84
N GLU A 305 11.61 9.64 26.32
CA GLU A 305 12.89 8.98 26.09
C GLU A 305 13.10 8.66 24.60
N ARG A 306 14.36 8.46 24.20
CA ARG A 306 14.71 8.15 22.81
C ARG A 306 13.92 7.00 22.16
N PRO A 307 13.61 5.89 22.86
CA PRO A 307 12.81 4.81 22.29
C PRO A 307 11.36 5.21 21.99
N ARG A 308 10.82 6.24 22.66
CA ARG A 308 9.43 6.68 22.52
C ARG A 308 9.24 7.81 21.51
N PHE A 309 10.25 8.08 20.68
CA PHE A 309 10.12 9.05 19.59
C PHE A 309 10.63 8.44 18.29
N VAL A 310 9.82 8.49 17.24
CA VAL A 310 10.14 7.97 15.91
C VAL A 310 10.06 9.07 14.87
N TYR A 311 10.75 8.87 13.74
CA TYR A 311 10.63 9.77 12.60
C TYR A 311 9.33 9.46 11.85
N ALA A 312 8.60 10.50 11.43
CA ALA A 312 7.28 10.38 10.82
C ALA A 312 7.21 11.15 9.49
N GLY A 313 8.34 11.27 8.79
CA GLY A 313 8.38 11.83 7.45
C GLY A 313 8.81 13.29 7.35
N SER A 314 8.88 13.76 6.11
CA SER A 314 9.24 15.14 5.76
C SER A 314 8.03 16.05 5.56
N ALA A 315 6.82 15.57 5.88
CA ALA A 315 5.57 16.28 5.63
C ALA A 315 5.38 16.64 4.14
N ASP A 316 5.68 15.67 3.27
CA ASP A 316 5.51 15.80 1.82
C ASP A 316 4.12 15.30 1.35
N ASP A 317 3.40 14.55 2.19
CA ASP A 317 2.10 13.95 1.90
C ASP A 317 1.15 14.02 3.13
N GLY A 318 -0.11 13.63 2.94
CA GLY A 318 -1.17 13.67 3.94
C GLY A 318 -1.64 15.10 4.27
N LYS A 319 -2.45 15.24 5.32
CA LYS A 319 -2.98 16.54 5.76
C LYS A 319 -1.88 17.49 6.28
N ILE A 320 -0.75 16.96 6.74
CA ILE A 320 0.42 17.74 7.17
C ILE A 320 1.21 18.34 5.99
N ALA A 321 0.92 17.93 4.75
CA ALA A 321 1.71 18.32 3.58
C ALA A 321 1.95 19.84 3.49
N GLY A 322 3.21 20.25 3.52
CA GLY A 322 3.63 21.66 3.44
C GLY A 322 3.25 22.52 4.65
N LYS A 323 2.77 21.92 5.75
CA LYS A 323 2.48 22.61 7.02
C LYS A 323 3.69 22.68 7.94
N THR A 324 4.59 21.70 7.84
CA THR A 324 5.84 21.65 8.61
C THR A 324 7.00 21.20 7.73
N ARG A 325 8.24 21.31 8.23
CA ARG A 325 9.43 20.87 7.47
C ARG A 325 9.76 19.39 7.66
N PHE A 326 9.40 18.84 8.80
CA PHE A 326 9.54 17.44 9.12
C PHE A 326 8.60 17.08 10.27
N ALA A 327 8.34 15.79 10.41
CA ALA A 327 7.49 15.26 11.46
C ALA A 327 8.21 14.13 12.21
N GLY A 328 7.91 14.06 13.51
CA GLY A 328 8.17 12.87 14.31
C GLY A 328 6.90 12.44 15.03
N ALA A 329 6.98 11.36 15.78
CA ALA A 329 5.87 10.85 16.56
C ALA A 329 6.31 10.40 17.93
N ILE A 330 5.58 10.81 18.96
CA ILE A 330 5.72 10.31 20.31
C ILE A 330 4.89 9.03 20.43
N VAL A 331 5.52 7.95 20.87
CA VAL A 331 4.81 6.73 21.29
C VAL A 331 4.36 6.93 22.74
N LEU A 332 3.07 7.25 22.90
CA LEU A 332 2.46 7.58 24.19
C LEU A 332 2.62 6.43 25.19
N MET A 333 2.72 6.81 26.46
CA MET A 333 2.89 5.88 27.57
C MET A 333 1.59 5.08 27.78
N PRO A 334 1.63 3.75 27.93
CA PRO A 334 0.42 2.96 28.16
C PRO A 334 -0.28 3.31 29.48
N GLU A 335 0.44 3.92 30.42
CA GLU A 335 -0.11 4.42 31.68
C GLU A 335 -0.96 5.68 31.53
N LEU A 336 -0.89 6.36 30.38
CA LEU A 336 -1.60 7.61 30.13
C LEU A 336 -3.10 7.34 29.89
N ASP A 337 -3.96 7.97 30.69
CA ASP A 337 -5.41 7.91 30.45
C ASP A 337 -5.79 8.90 29.35
N LEU A 338 -5.99 8.40 28.13
CA LEU A 338 -6.32 9.22 26.96
C LEU A 338 -7.72 9.82 27.00
N THR A 339 -8.58 9.38 27.93
CA THR A 339 -9.89 10.00 28.16
C THR A 339 -9.77 11.34 28.90
N GLN A 340 -8.64 11.58 29.56
CA GLN A 340 -8.35 12.79 30.33
C GLN A 340 -7.31 13.68 29.63
N PRO A 341 -7.30 14.99 29.92
CA PRO A 341 -6.35 15.89 29.30
C PRO A 341 -4.94 15.62 29.85
N PHE A 342 -3.95 15.81 29.00
CA PHE A 342 -2.54 15.78 29.36
C PHE A 342 -1.80 16.97 28.75
N SER A 343 -0.66 17.31 29.30
CA SER A 343 0.16 18.42 28.82
C SER A 343 1.39 17.89 28.09
N VAL A 344 1.68 18.44 26.91
CA VAL A 344 2.97 18.28 26.24
C VAL A 344 3.88 19.42 26.67
N LEU A 345 5.05 19.08 27.19
CA LEU A 345 6.05 20.01 27.69
C LEU A 345 7.24 20.04 26.74
N TYR A 346 7.79 21.23 26.49
CA TYR A 346 9.07 21.39 25.81
C TYR A 346 9.99 22.35 26.58
N SER A 347 11.17 21.87 26.98
CA SER A 347 12.14 22.66 27.74
C SER A 347 13.13 23.38 26.82
N THR A 348 13.30 24.69 26.99
CA THR A 348 14.39 25.47 26.38
C THR A 348 15.59 25.63 27.31
N GLU A 349 15.55 25.04 28.52
CA GLU A 349 16.66 25.07 29.47
C GLU A 349 17.87 24.26 28.97
N GLY A 350 19.07 24.62 29.45
CA GLY A 350 20.28 23.79 29.27
C GLY A 350 21.51 24.46 28.65
N VAL A 351 21.52 25.76 28.35
CA VAL A 351 22.75 26.50 28.03
C VAL A 351 23.21 27.29 29.27
N VAL A 352 24.44 27.05 29.72
CA VAL A 352 25.04 27.79 30.85
C VAL A 352 25.11 29.28 30.48
N GLY A 353 24.26 30.09 31.09
CA GLY A 353 24.19 31.54 30.86
C GLY A 353 22.88 32.05 30.22
N GLU A 354 21.96 31.17 29.83
CA GLU A 354 20.63 31.55 29.31
C GLU A 354 19.51 31.24 30.33
N PHE A 355 18.51 32.12 30.41
CA PHE A 355 17.26 31.84 31.12
C PHE A 355 16.32 31.11 30.16
N GLY A 356 16.38 29.78 30.13
CA GLY A 356 15.36 28.96 29.45
C GLY A 356 14.09 28.82 30.28
N GLY A 357 13.05 28.23 29.69
CA GLY A 357 11.78 27.94 30.37
C GLY A 357 11.15 26.65 29.87
N ILE A 358 10.07 26.23 30.55
CA ILE A 358 9.24 25.10 30.13
C ILE A 358 8.01 25.68 29.43
N HIS A 359 7.84 25.33 28.17
CA HIS A 359 6.62 25.58 27.42
C HIS A 359 5.67 24.41 27.64
N GLU A 360 4.40 24.69 27.91
CA GLU A 360 3.38 23.69 28.23
C GLU A 360 2.17 23.92 27.32
N MET A 361 1.72 22.86 26.66
CA MET A 361 0.49 22.85 25.86
C MET A 361 -0.43 21.75 26.36
N ALA A 362 -1.65 22.11 26.73
CA ALA A 362 -2.67 21.13 27.07
C ALA A 362 -3.22 20.47 25.80
N TYR A 363 -3.38 19.16 25.84
CA TYR A 363 -3.93 18.35 24.76
C TYR A 363 -4.97 17.39 25.33
N GLN A 364 -6.12 17.32 24.66
CA GLN A 364 -7.18 16.36 24.94
C GLN A 364 -7.45 15.61 23.64
N VAL A 365 -7.38 14.28 23.68
CA VAL A 365 -7.72 13.48 22.50
C VAL A 365 -9.20 13.72 22.16
N PRO A 366 -9.53 14.15 20.93
CA PRO A 366 -10.92 14.32 20.53
C PRO A 366 -11.70 13.00 20.68
N PRO A 367 -12.98 13.02 21.11
CA PRO A 367 -13.75 11.80 21.36
C PRO A 367 -13.83 10.86 20.14
N LEU A 368 -13.99 11.41 18.94
CA LEU A 368 -14.06 10.63 17.70
C LEU A 368 -12.72 9.95 17.37
N ALA A 369 -11.60 10.67 17.49
CA ALA A 369 -10.26 10.12 17.31
C ALA A 369 -9.91 9.08 18.39
N LEU A 370 -10.38 9.28 19.63
CA LEU A 370 -10.23 8.32 20.71
C LEU A 370 -10.99 7.02 20.40
N ALA A 371 -12.26 7.13 20.01
CA ALA A 371 -13.11 6.00 19.65
C ALA A 371 -12.51 5.17 18.49
N LEU A 372 -12.02 5.84 17.43
CA LEU A 372 -11.30 5.19 16.33
C LEU A 372 -10.13 4.33 16.83
N SER A 373 -9.36 4.85 17.80
CA SER A 373 -8.18 4.15 18.30
C SER A 373 -8.47 2.99 19.27
N GLU A 374 -9.73 2.79 19.68
CA GLU A 374 -10.16 1.69 20.54
C GLU A 374 -10.60 0.44 19.75
N GLY A 375 -10.80 0.55 18.43
CA GLY A 375 -11.11 -0.59 17.54
C GLY A 375 -12.48 -1.22 17.77
N GLY A 376 -13.40 -0.49 18.43
CA GLY A 376 -14.76 -0.93 18.73
C GLY A 376 -15.82 -0.13 17.97
N THR A 377 -17.09 -0.45 18.19
CA THR A 377 -18.20 0.30 17.59
C THR A 377 -18.19 1.76 18.03
N ILE A 378 -18.11 2.68 17.08
CA ILE A 378 -18.13 4.11 17.38
C ILE A 378 -19.52 4.52 17.89
N PRO A 379 -19.60 5.25 19.03
CA PRO A 379 -20.86 5.77 19.54
C PRO A 379 -21.62 6.59 18.48
N PRO A 380 -22.93 6.32 18.24
CA PRO A 380 -23.69 7.00 17.19
C PRO A 380 -23.78 8.52 17.34
N ASP A 381 -23.63 9.05 18.55
CA ASP A 381 -23.62 10.49 18.86
C ASP A 381 -22.34 11.20 18.41
N LEU A 382 -21.26 10.46 18.15
CA LEU A 382 -20.01 10.99 17.60
C LEU A 382 -19.97 10.97 16.07
N LEU A 383 -20.88 10.23 15.44
CA LEU A 383 -21.01 10.16 14.00
C LEU A 383 -22.02 11.22 13.53
N PRO A 384 -21.84 11.79 12.33
CA PRO A 384 -22.87 12.63 11.72
C PRO A 384 -24.18 11.83 11.60
N GLU A 385 -25.32 12.51 11.78
CA GLU A 385 -26.62 11.87 11.58
C GLU A 385 -26.64 11.24 10.17
N PRO A 386 -26.99 9.96 10.04
CA PRO A 386 -27.05 9.32 8.74
C PRO A 386 -28.09 10.06 7.91
N ASP A 387 -27.67 10.73 6.85
CA ASP A 387 -28.59 11.27 5.85
C ASP A 387 -29.48 10.11 5.40
N GLU A 388 -30.81 10.22 5.53
CA GLU A 388 -31.73 9.14 5.11
C GLU A 388 -31.59 8.82 3.61
N ASP A 389 -31.02 9.76 2.84
CA ASP A 389 -30.68 9.65 1.42
C ASP A 389 -29.23 9.21 1.16
N SER A 390 -28.40 9.04 2.21
CA SER A 390 -27.06 8.45 2.08
C SER A 390 -27.18 6.94 1.93
N PRO A 391 -26.73 6.35 0.81
CA PRO A 391 -26.83 4.92 0.60
C PRO A 391 -26.05 4.19 1.72
N ARG A 392 -26.77 3.42 2.54
CA ARG A 392 -26.19 2.47 3.51
C ARG A 392 -25.20 1.58 2.78
N PHE A 393 -23.90 1.84 2.91
CA PHE A 393 -22.80 1.04 2.35
C PHE A 393 -23.23 0.22 1.14
N GLN A 394 -23.78 0.92 0.15
CA GLN A 394 -24.03 0.34 -1.14
C GLN A 394 -22.71 0.54 -1.86
N TYR A 395 -22.11 -0.55 -2.33
CA TYR A 395 -21.08 -0.49 -3.37
C TYR A 395 -21.40 0.68 -4.28
N PRO A 396 -20.47 1.62 -4.52
CA PRO A 396 -20.75 2.69 -5.45
C PRO A 396 -21.18 2.03 -6.78
N ASP A 397 -22.48 2.08 -7.08
CA ASP A 397 -23.01 1.87 -8.42
C ASP A 397 -22.67 3.09 -9.31
N GLU A 398 -21.77 3.95 -8.83
CA GLU A 398 -20.84 4.72 -9.65
C GLU A 398 -20.04 3.72 -10.47
N THR A 399 -20.58 3.42 -11.65
CA THR A 399 -20.02 2.49 -12.61
C THR A 399 -18.50 2.61 -12.61
N VAL A 400 -17.78 1.52 -12.37
CA VAL A 400 -16.30 1.34 -12.40
C VAL A 400 -15.51 2.35 -13.26
N TRP A 401 -16.11 2.84 -14.33
CA TRP A 401 -15.69 3.97 -15.15
C TRP A 401 -15.49 5.33 -14.44
N SER A 402 -16.32 5.76 -13.48
CA SER A 402 -16.16 7.05 -12.81
C SER A 402 -14.98 7.01 -11.83
N GLU A 403 -14.88 5.96 -11.04
CA GLU A 403 -13.74 5.72 -10.14
C GLU A 403 -12.42 5.61 -10.92
N LEU A 404 -12.42 4.92 -12.07
CA LEU A 404 -11.28 4.83 -12.97
C LEU A 404 -10.94 6.17 -13.66
N LEU A 405 -11.91 7.06 -13.88
CA LEU A 405 -11.69 8.40 -14.44
C LEU A 405 -11.15 9.38 -13.40
N ASP A 406 -11.59 9.26 -12.15
CA ASP A 406 -11.26 10.19 -11.06
C ASP A 406 -9.94 9.82 -10.36
N SER A 407 -9.61 8.54 -10.25
CA SER A 407 -8.36 8.05 -9.64
C SER A 407 -7.14 8.09 -10.56
N ALA A 408 -7.34 8.30 -11.87
CA ALA A 408 -6.25 8.17 -12.82
C ALA A 408 -5.29 9.37 -12.81
N PRO A 409 -3.96 9.14 -12.77
CA PRO A 409 -2.98 10.21 -12.88
C PRO A 409 -3.09 10.90 -14.24
N VAL A 410 -3.64 12.12 -14.22
CA VAL A 410 -3.98 12.91 -15.43
C VAL A 410 -2.78 13.07 -16.37
N SER A 411 -1.57 13.18 -15.80
CA SER A 411 -0.33 13.27 -16.56
C SER A 411 -0.04 12.03 -17.42
N GLU A 412 -0.31 10.83 -16.90
CA GLU A 412 -0.04 9.57 -17.59
C GLU A 412 -1.06 9.30 -18.68
N VAL A 413 -2.34 9.55 -18.38
CA VAL A 413 -3.44 9.45 -19.34
C VAL A 413 -3.18 10.35 -20.55
N ILE A 414 -2.82 11.61 -20.32
CA ILE A 414 -2.48 12.56 -21.39
C ILE A 414 -1.29 12.06 -22.21
N ALA A 415 -0.23 11.57 -21.56
CA ALA A 415 0.95 11.09 -22.26
C ALA A 415 0.65 9.86 -23.14
N VAL A 416 -0.13 8.90 -22.63
CA VAL A 416 -0.56 7.72 -23.39
C VAL A 416 -1.45 8.12 -24.58
N ILE A 417 -2.39 9.04 -24.40
CA ILE A 417 -3.23 9.55 -25.49
C ILE A 417 -2.37 10.23 -26.58
N LEU A 418 -1.37 11.02 -26.18
CA LEU A 418 -0.44 11.66 -27.12
C LEU A 418 0.42 10.64 -27.87
N ILE A 419 0.85 9.57 -27.20
CA ILE A 419 1.58 8.46 -27.83
C ILE A 419 0.68 7.75 -28.83
N CYS A 420 -0.56 7.40 -28.48
CA CYS A 420 -1.54 6.81 -29.39
C CYS A 420 -1.79 7.71 -30.60
N ALA A 421 -1.94 9.02 -30.40
CA ALA A 421 -2.11 9.99 -31.49
C ALA A 421 -0.88 10.09 -32.40
N LEU A 422 0.33 10.06 -31.82
CA LEU A 422 1.59 10.08 -32.56
C LEU A 422 1.78 8.81 -33.39
N VAL A 423 1.47 7.64 -32.81
CA VAL A 423 1.49 6.34 -33.49
C VAL A 423 0.47 6.34 -34.64
N MET A 424 -0.75 6.83 -34.40
CA MET A 424 -1.78 6.91 -35.43
C MET A 424 -1.38 7.88 -36.57
N THR A 425 -0.77 9.02 -36.22
CA THR A 425 -0.26 9.99 -37.19
C THR A 425 0.88 9.40 -38.01
N ALA A 426 1.80 8.66 -37.39
CA ALA A 426 2.89 7.96 -38.06
C ALA A 426 2.36 6.90 -39.04
N PHE A 427 1.31 6.17 -38.65
CA PHE A 427 0.64 5.19 -39.50
C PHE A 427 -0.04 5.83 -40.71
N ILE A 428 -0.84 6.89 -40.51
CA ILE A 428 -1.57 7.57 -41.59
C ILE A 428 -0.61 8.27 -42.57
N ARG A 429 0.38 9.00 -42.06
CA ARG A 429 1.29 9.79 -42.90
C ARG A 429 2.35 8.95 -43.61
N LYS A 430 2.53 7.68 -43.22
CA LYS A 430 3.54 6.75 -43.74
C LYS A 430 4.97 7.33 -43.81
N SER A 431 5.25 8.35 -43.00
CA SER A 431 6.52 9.07 -42.99
C SER A 431 7.52 8.39 -42.06
N ALA A 432 8.76 8.21 -42.52
CA ALA A 432 9.82 7.60 -41.71
C ALA A 432 10.15 8.42 -40.45
N ALA A 433 10.12 9.76 -40.54
CA ALA A 433 10.42 10.63 -39.41
C ALA A 433 9.43 10.44 -38.24
N PHE A 434 8.13 10.38 -38.54
CA PHE A 434 7.10 10.17 -37.52
C PHE A 434 7.14 8.75 -36.93
N ARG A 435 7.53 7.73 -37.70
CA ARG A 435 7.70 6.37 -37.18
C ARG A 435 8.85 6.27 -36.19
N TRP A 436 10.00 6.85 -36.52
CA TRP A 436 11.14 6.89 -35.61
C TRP A 436 10.84 7.73 -34.37
N ALA A 437 10.15 8.87 -34.52
CA ALA A 437 9.71 9.67 -33.38
C ALA A 437 8.75 8.90 -32.47
N ALA A 438 7.73 8.24 -33.04
CA ALA A 438 6.79 7.42 -32.28
C ALA A 438 7.50 6.29 -31.53
N LEU A 439 8.40 5.57 -32.20
CA LEU A 439 9.20 4.51 -31.59
C LEU A 439 10.04 5.02 -30.41
N THR A 440 10.77 6.12 -30.61
CA THR A 440 11.64 6.68 -29.57
C THR A 440 10.86 7.18 -28.37
N VAL A 441 9.76 7.90 -28.60
CA VAL A 441 8.91 8.43 -27.51
C VAL A 441 8.25 7.28 -26.75
N THR A 442 7.71 6.28 -27.46
CA THR A 442 7.07 5.11 -26.83
C THR A 442 8.08 4.30 -26.00
N LEU A 443 9.27 4.04 -26.54
CA LEU A 443 10.31 3.28 -25.87
C LEU A 443 10.84 4.00 -24.63
N PHE A 444 11.04 5.32 -24.70
CA PHE A 444 11.56 6.10 -23.58
C PHE A 444 10.51 6.26 -22.47
N TYR A 445 9.29 6.64 -22.84
CA TYR A 445 8.21 6.88 -21.88
C TYR A 445 7.71 5.57 -21.25
N LEU A 446 7.14 4.66 -22.04
CA LEU A 446 6.58 3.40 -21.52
C LEU A 446 7.65 2.39 -21.09
N GLY A 447 8.86 2.49 -21.65
CA GLY A 447 9.91 1.49 -21.41
C GLY A 447 10.97 1.84 -20.39
N TRP A 448 11.20 3.11 -20.08
CA TRP A 448 12.24 3.52 -19.14
C TRP A 448 11.71 4.36 -17.98
N MET A 449 10.73 5.23 -18.23
CA MET A 449 10.21 6.13 -17.22
C MET A 449 9.06 5.51 -16.43
N ASP A 450 8.09 4.93 -17.14
CA ASP A 450 6.84 4.44 -16.57
C ASP A 450 6.87 2.92 -16.29
N GLY A 451 7.61 2.15 -17.10
CA GLY A 451 7.65 0.69 -16.98
C GLY A 451 6.35 -0.04 -17.40
N GLY A 452 5.30 0.71 -17.77
CA GLY A 452 3.96 0.24 -18.14
C GLY A 452 3.84 -0.41 -19.53
N PHE A 453 4.64 -1.42 -19.83
CA PHE A 453 4.38 -2.25 -21.03
C PHE A 453 3.30 -3.29 -20.77
N VAL A 454 2.40 -3.46 -21.74
CA VAL A 454 1.54 -4.65 -21.83
C VAL A 454 2.44 -5.87 -21.98
N SER A 455 2.68 -6.55 -20.86
CA SER A 455 3.51 -7.74 -20.80
C SER A 455 2.69 -9.00 -21.11
N VAL A 456 3.39 -10.12 -21.29
CA VAL A 456 2.73 -11.43 -21.45
C VAL A 456 1.89 -11.76 -20.21
N SER A 457 2.29 -11.37 -19.00
CA SER A 457 1.48 -11.61 -17.80
C SER A 457 0.16 -10.86 -17.83
N HIS A 458 0.11 -9.60 -18.30
CA HIS A 458 -1.15 -8.85 -18.46
C HIS A 458 -2.13 -9.55 -19.42
N ILE A 459 -1.63 -10.07 -20.54
CA ILE A 459 -2.46 -10.81 -21.50
C ILE A 459 -2.94 -12.14 -20.90
N THR A 460 -2.05 -12.85 -20.23
CA THR A 460 -2.37 -14.17 -19.64
C THR A 460 -3.35 -14.03 -18.48
N ASN A 461 -3.18 -13.01 -17.65
CA ASN A 461 -4.06 -12.68 -16.54
C ASN A 461 -5.40 -12.14 -17.03
N GLY A 462 -5.43 -11.31 -18.09
CA GLY A 462 -6.69 -10.86 -18.69
C GLY A 462 -7.53 -11.99 -19.31
N ILE A 463 -6.89 -13.05 -19.83
CA ILE A 463 -7.59 -14.25 -20.32
C ILE A 463 -8.13 -15.11 -19.16
N LYS A 464 -7.37 -15.21 -18.06
CA LYS A 464 -7.73 -16.05 -16.91
C LYS A 464 -8.73 -15.40 -15.95
N LEU A 465 -8.57 -14.10 -15.68
CA LEU A 465 -9.32 -13.32 -14.69
C LEU A 465 -10.43 -12.46 -15.33
N GLY A 466 -10.41 -12.30 -16.66
CA GLY A 466 -11.40 -11.52 -17.41
C GLY A 466 -10.98 -10.07 -17.66
N PRO A 467 -11.79 -9.30 -18.42
CA PRO A 467 -11.47 -7.94 -18.84
C PRO A 467 -11.50 -6.91 -17.70
N SER A 468 -12.05 -7.27 -16.54
CA SER A 468 -12.08 -6.43 -15.34
C SER A 468 -10.69 -6.12 -14.78
N LEU A 469 -9.68 -6.95 -15.06
CA LEU A 469 -8.27 -6.70 -14.68
C LEU A 469 -7.76 -5.33 -15.18
N PHE A 470 -8.26 -4.89 -16.34
CA PHE A 470 -7.82 -3.64 -16.95
C PHE A 470 -8.64 -2.44 -16.50
N LEU A 471 -9.68 -2.65 -15.68
CA LEU A 471 -10.53 -1.59 -15.14
C LEU A 471 -9.98 -0.99 -13.84
N ASN A 472 -8.73 -1.29 -13.49
CA ASN A 472 -8.04 -0.74 -12.33
C ASN A 472 -6.89 0.22 -12.74
N ASP A 473 -6.60 0.32 -14.04
CA ASP A 473 -5.49 1.13 -14.58
C ASP A 473 -5.93 1.73 -15.93
N LEU A 474 -6.33 3.02 -15.90
CA LEU A 474 -6.82 3.74 -17.08
C LEU A 474 -5.76 3.86 -18.20
N PRO A 475 -4.50 4.26 -17.94
CA PRO A 475 -3.43 4.23 -18.94
C PRO A 475 -3.30 2.87 -19.66
N LEU A 476 -3.25 1.77 -18.91
CA LEU A 476 -3.14 0.42 -19.46
C LEU A 476 -4.38 0.04 -20.30
N LEU A 477 -5.57 0.39 -19.81
CA LEU A 477 -6.83 0.17 -20.51
C LEU A 477 -6.84 0.87 -21.88
N ILE A 478 -6.41 2.13 -21.93
CA ILE A 478 -6.32 2.91 -23.18
C ILE A 478 -5.38 2.22 -24.17
N ILE A 479 -4.22 1.74 -23.73
CA ILE A 479 -3.25 1.04 -24.60
C ILE A 479 -3.86 -0.25 -25.16
N ILE A 480 -4.54 -1.05 -24.33
CA ILE A 480 -5.14 -2.31 -24.74
C ILE A 480 -6.30 -2.08 -25.71
N VAL A 481 -7.21 -1.16 -25.39
CA VAL A 481 -8.33 -0.79 -26.27
C VAL A 481 -7.79 -0.26 -27.60
N PHE A 482 -6.81 0.65 -27.57
CA PHE A 482 -6.16 1.15 -28.78
C PHE A 482 -5.55 0.03 -29.60
N THR A 483 -4.83 -0.90 -28.97
CA THR A 483 -4.18 -2.04 -29.64
C THR A 483 -5.21 -2.99 -30.26
N VAL A 484 -6.28 -3.31 -29.54
CA VAL A 484 -7.35 -4.19 -30.02
C VAL A 484 -8.11 -3.54 -31.18
N VAL A 485 -8.52 -2.27 -31.04
CA VAL A 485 -9.24 -1.53 -32.08
C VAL A 485 -8.38 -1.39 -33.34
N THR A 486 -7.10 -1.02 -33.18
CA THR A 486 -6.18 -0.87 -34.32
C THR A 486 -5.86 -2.21 -34.98
N ALA A 487 -5.71 -3.29 -34.20
CA ALA A 487 -5.49 -4.63 -34.73
C ALA A 487 -6.72 -5.18 -35.48
N LEU A 488 -7.93 -5.00 -34.93
CA LEU A 488 -9.17 -5.49 -35.53
C LEU A 488 -9.55 -4.70 -36.80
N LEU A 489 -9.42 -3.38 -36.79
CA LEU A 489 -9.84 -2.54 -37.92
C LEU A 489 -8.84 -2.56 -39.09
N TRP A 490 -7.54 -2.68 -38.82
CA TRP A 490 -6.50 -2.54 -39.85
C TRP A 490 -5.57 -3.75 -40.01
N GLY A 491 -5.74 -4.80 -39.21
CA GLY A 491 -5.15 -6.12 -39.40
C GLY A 491 -3.62 -6.23 -39.26
N ARG A 492 -2.84 -5.13 -39.42
CA ARG A 492 -1.36 -5.09 -39.38
C ARG A 492 -0.77 -3.68 -39.19
N ILE A 493 -1.00 -3.03 -38.05
CA ILE A 493 -0.34 -1.73 -37.75
C ILE A 493 1.11 -1.91 -37.26
N PHE A 494 1.42 -3.02 -36.56
CA PHE A 494 2.79 -3.32 -36.09
C PHE A 494 3.66 -4.12 -37.08
N CYS A 495 3.13 -4.49 -38.26
CA CYS A 495 3.87 -5.25 -39.28
C CYS A 495 3.81 -4.63 -40.69
N SER A 496 3.74 -3.29 -40.80
CA SER A 496 3.98 -2.60 -42.06
C SER A 496 5.41 -2.05 -42.09
N SER A 497 6.34 -2.88 -42.56
CA SER A 497 7.64 -2.47 -43.09
C SER A 497 7.50 -1.44 -44.20
#